data_AF-A0A8C9C0L5-F1
#
_entry.id   AF-A0A8C9C0L5-F1
#
_cell.length_a   1.000
_cell.length_b   1.000
_cell.length_c   1.000
_cell.angle_alpha   90.00
_cell.angle_beta   90.00
_cell.angle_gamma   90.00
#
_symmetry.space_group_name_H-M   'P 1'
#
loop_
_entity.id
_entity.type
_entity.pdbx_description
1 polymer ?
#
loop_
_entity_poly.entity_id
_entity_poly.type
_entity_poly.pdbx_seq_one_letter_code
_entity_poly.pdbx_strand_id
1 'polypeptide(L)'
;MARVRLVVTADDFGYCPRRDEGIVEAFLAGAVTSVSLLVNGAAAESAAELARRHRIPTGLHANLSEGRPVGPARHGASSLLGPEGFFLGKMGFREAVAAGEVVLPQVRGELEAQLSRFRELLGRDPTHVDGHQHVHVLPGGPMSSWA
;
A
#
# COMPACT_ATOMS: atom_id res chain seq x y z
N MET A 1 -6.89 0.62 36.66
CA MET A 1 -6.08 -0.14 35.66
C MET A 1 -5.91 0.71 34.42
N ALA A 2 -4.72 0.72 33.82
CA ALA A 2 -4.51 1.41 32.55
C ALA A 2 -5.31 0.72 31.43
N ARG A 3 -6.01 1.50 30.61
CA ARG A 3 -6.83 0.99 29.51
C ARG A 3 -5.92 0.73 28.31
N VAL A 4 -5.86 -0.51 27.84
CA VAL A 4 -5.11 -0.86 26.61
C VAL A 4 -5.96 -0.47 25.40
N ARG A 5 -5.35 0.24 24.44
CA ARG A 5 -5.94 0.49 23.12
C ARG A 5 -5.33 -0.50 22.14
N LEU A 6 -6.13 -1.41 21.62
CA LEU A 6 -5.75 -2.32 20.55
C LEU A 6 -6.33 -1.81 19.22
N VAL A 7 -5.50 -1.78 18.18
CA VAL A 7 -5.91 -1.53 16.79
C VAL A 7 -5.60 -2.80 16.01
N VAL A 8 -6.63 -3.39 15.41
CA VAL A 8 -6.51 -4.55 14.52
C VAL A 8 -6.71 -4.04 13.09
N THR A 9 -5.63 -3.94 12.34
CA THR A 9 -5.65 -3.56 10.92
C THR A 9 -5.70 -4.80 10.04
N ALA A 10 -6.61 -4.81 9.06
CA ALA A 10 -6.59 -5.78 7.98
C ALA A 10 -5.87 -5.19 6.76
N ASP A 11 -4.83 -5.90 6.31
CA ASP A 11 -4.02 -5.53 5.16
C ASP A 11 -4.71 -5.90 3.84
N ASP A 12 -4.16 -5.36 2.76
CA ASP A 12 -4.55 -5.66 1.38
C ASP A 12 -6.01 -5.38 1.01
N PHE A 13 -6.65 -4.41 1.66
CA PHE A 13 -7.94 -3.91 1.21
C PHE A 13 -7.77 -3.27 -0.18
N GLY A 14 -8.65 -3.55 -1.14
CA GLY A 14 -8.51 -3.17 -2.55
C GLY A 14 -7.78 -4.19 -3.42
N TYR A 15 -7.33 -5.33 -2.87
CA TYR A 15 -6.70 -6.39 -3.67
C TYR A 15 -7.67 -7.05 -4.63
N CYS A 16 -8.82 -7.52 -4.10
CA CYS A 16 -9.89 -8.12 -4.90
C CYS A 16 -11.23 -8.08 -4.15
N PRO A 17 -12.38 -8.10 -4.86
CA PRO A 17 -13.68 -7.92 -4.23
C PRO A 17 -13.99 -8.94 -3.12
N ARG A 18 -13.61 -10.21 -3.33
CA ARG A 18 -13.83 -11.28 -2.35
C ARG A 18 -13.05 -11.07 -1.04
N ARG A 19 -11.84 -10.51 -1.12
CA ARG A 19 -11.05 -10.19 0.08
C ARG A 19 -11.67 -9.00 0.81
N ASP A 20 -12.07 -7.99 0.06
CA ASP A 20 -12.67 -6.77 0.59
C ASP A 20 -13.99 -7.06 1.31
N GLU A 21 -14.83 -7.93 0.76
CA GLU A 21 -16.07 -8.41 1.40
C GLU A 21 -15.80 -9.05 2.76
N GLY A 22 -14.82 -9.96 2.84
CA GLY A 22 -14.45 -10.61 4.10
C GLY A 22 -13.86 -9.63 5.12
N ILE A 23 -13.08 -8.65 4.67
CA ILE A 23 -12.55 -7.59 5.55
C ILE A 23 -13.69 -6.71 6.08
N VAL A 24 -14.66 -6.35 5.25
CA VAL A 24 -15.85 -5.59 5.67
C VAL A 24 -16.67 -6.39 6.67
N GLU A 25 -16.89 -7.68 6.43
CA GLU A 25 -17.58 -8.57 7.38
C GLU A 25 -16.88 -8.58 8.74
N ALA A 26 -15.55 -8.77 8.75
CA ALA A 26 -14.76 -8.77 9.99
C ALA A 26 -14.78 -7.41 10.72
N PHE A 27 -14.82 -6.29 9.98
CA PHE A 27 -14.97 -4.96 10.57
C PHE A 27 -16.35 -4.76 11.20
N LEU A 28 -17.43 -5.16 10.49
CA LEU A 28 -18.80 -5.05 10.99
C LEU A 28 -19.05 -5.96 12.20
N ALA A 29 -18.35 -7.09 12.29
CA ALA A 29 -18.36 -7.97 13.45
C ALA A 29 -17.48 -7.46 14.62
N GLY A 30 -16.70 -6.39 14.43
CA GLY A 30 -15.86 -5.77 15.47
C GLY A 30 -14.51 -6.46 15.71
N ALA A 31 -14.14 -7.46 14.90
CA ALA A 31 -12.84 -8.13 15.00
C ALA A 31 -11.71 -7.27 14.40
N VAL A 32 -12.01 -6.55 13.31
CA VAL A 32 -11.10 -5.60 12.65
C VAL A 32 -11.54 -4.18 13.04
N THR A 33 -10.57 -3.30 13.31
CA THR A 33 -10.84 -1.91 13.70
C THR A 33 -10.40 -0.89 12.63
N SER A 34 -9.56 -1.31 11.69
CA SER A 34 -8.99 -0.49 10.62
C SER A 34 -8.57 -1.33 9.42
N VAL A 35 -8.33 -0.71 8.28
CA VAL A 35 -7.85 -1.38 7.07
C VAL A 35 -6.72 -0.59 6.43
N SER A 36 -5.85 -1.25 5.66
CA SER A 36 -4.83 -0.62 4.81
C SER A 36 -5.16 -0.85 3.35
N LEU A 37 -5.35 0.25 2.60
CA LEU A 37 -5.79 0.22 1.20
C LEU A 37 -4.60 0.16 0.24
N LEU A 38 -4.58 -0.86 -0.61
CA LEU A 38 -3.75 -0.94 -1.81
C LEU A 38 -4.38 -0.09 -2.92
N VAL A 39 -3.89 1.14 -3.08
CA VAL A 39 -4.43 2.10 -4.07
C VAL A 39 -4.15 1.72 -5.52
N ASN A 40 -3.22 0.81 -5.76
CA ASN A 40 -2.93 0.22 -7.07
C ASN A 40 -3.56 -1.17 -7.25
N GLY A 41 -4.34 -1.65 -6.26
CA GLY A 41 -5.03 -2.92 -6.32
C GLY A 41 -6.19 -2.90 -7.32
N ALA A 42 -6.54 -4.07 -7.86
CA ALA A 42 -7.57 -4.19 -8.90
C ALA A 42 -8.99 -3.82 -8.42
N ALA A 43 -9.21 -3.78 -7.11
CA ALA A 43 -10.48 -3.43 -6.48
C ALA A 43 -10.38 -2.13 -5.66
N ALA A 44 -9.33 -1.31 -5.84
CA ALA A 44 -9.09 -0.12 -5.03
C ALA A 44 -10.28 0.84 -5.00
N GLU A 45 -10.94 1.07 -6.14
CA GLU A 45 -12.11 1.94 -6.26
C GLU A 45 -13.31 1.40 -5.47
N SER A 46 -13.65 0.12 -5.65
CA SER A 46 -14.77 -0.49 -4.92
C SER A 46 -14.48 -0.65 -3.44
N ALA A 47 -13.24 -0.93 -3.06
CA ALA A 47 -12.79 -0.93 -1.67
C ALA A 47 -12.93 0.46 -1.04
N ALA A 48 -12.52 1.53 -1.75
CA ALA A 48 -12.71 2.90 -1.28
C ALA A 48 -14.20 3.23 -1.05
N GLU A 49 -15.09 2.79 -1.95
CA GLU A 49 -16.54 2.91 -1.75
C GLU A 49 -17.03 2.19 -0.49
N LEU A 50 -16.57 0.96 -0.25
CA LEU A 50 -16.89 0.19 0.94
C LEU A 50 -16.38 0.88 2.22
N ALA A 51 -15.15 1.38 2.22
CA ALA A 51 -14.59 2.13 3.34
C ALA A 51 -15.43 3.38 3.67
N ARG A 52 -15.85 4.15 2.66
CA ARG A 52 -16.71 5.32 2.86
C ARG A 52 -18.09 4.92 3.38
N ARG A 53 -18.71 3.90 2.78
CA ARG A 53 -20.04 3.38 3.16
C ARG A 53 -20.09 2.95 4.62
N HIS A 54 -19.10 2.20 5.06
CA HIS A 54 -19.05 1.63 6.42
C HIS A 54 -18.25 2.49 7.41
N ARG A 55 -17.75 3.66 6.97
CA ARG A 55 -16.92 4.58 7.78
C ARG A 55 -15.72 3.91 8.42
N ILE A 56 -15.08 3.01 7.67
CA ILE A 56 -13.91 2.25 8.14
C ILE A 56 -12.72 3.22 8.29
N PRO A 57 -11.96 3.19 9.40
CA PRO A 57 -10.65 3.84 9.47
C PRO A 57 -9.69 3.20 8.45
N THR A 58 -9.17 4.01 7.53
CA THR A 58 -8.40 3.51 6.37
C THR A 58 -7.00 4.12 6.39
N GLY A 59 -5.97 3.30 6.31
CA GLY A 59 -4.57 3.67 6.06
C GLY A 59 -4.18 3.42 4.60
N LEU A 60 -3.02 3.94 4.21
CA LEU A 60 -2.40 3.63 2.92
C LEU A 60 -1.50 2.41 3.08
N HIS A 61 -1.78 1.35 2.32
CA HIS A 61 -0.88 0.21 2.18
C HIS A 61 0.12 0.48 1.06
N ALA A 62 1.27 1.08 1.40
CA ALA A 62 2.26 1.48 0.40
C ALA A 62 2.84 0.25 -0.31
N ASN A 63 2.85 0.25 -1.64
CA ASN A 63 3.22 -0.92 -2.43
C ASN A 63 4.35 -0.61 -3.42
N LEU A 64 5.44 -1.38 -3.37
CA LEU A 64 6.57 -1.28 -4.31
C LEU A 64 6.90 -2.63 -4.96
N SER A 65 6.04 -3.64 -4.78
CA SER A 65 6.37 -5.03 -5.08
C SER A 65 5.32 -5.76 -5.92
N GLU A 66 4.07 -5.31 -5.97
CA GLU A 66 3.01 -6.05 -6.67
C GLU A 66 2.13 -5.17 -7.56
N GLY A 67 1.78 -5.66 -8.74
CA GLY A 67 0.93 -4.94 -9.68
C GLY A 67 1.68 -3.85 -10.46
N ARG A 68 0.90 -2.95 -11.08
CA ARG A 68 1.44 -1.80 -11.82
C ARG A 68 1.57 -0.59 -10.88
N PRO A 69 2.55 0.30 -11.11
CA PRO A 69 2.69 1.54 -10.34
C PRO A 69 1.56 2.53 -10.65
N VAL A 70 1.31 3.43 -9.71
CA VAL A 70 0.39 4.58 -9.91
C VAL A 70 1.14 5.76 -10.53
N GLY A 71 2.39 5.95 -10.12
CA GLY A 71 3.19 7.13 -10.35
C GLY A 71 3.84 7.22 -11.73
N PRO A 72 4.78 8.18 -11.90
CA PRO A 72 5.41 8.49 -13.18
C PRO A 72 6.19 7.32 -13.77
N ALA A 73 6.66 6.39 -12.93
CA ALA A 73 7.37 5.18 -13.33
C ALA A 73 6.60 4.34 -14.37
N ARG A 74 5.27 4.50 -14.46
CA ARG A 74 4.44 3.82 -15.45
C ARG A 74 4.77 4.17 -16.91
N HIS A 75 5.49 5.26 -17.17
CA HIS A 75 5.70 5.84 -18.51
C HIS A 75 7.14 5.77 -19.04
N GLY A 76 7.98 4.86 -18.53
CA GLY A 76 9.35 4.71 -19.03
C GLY A 76 10.17 3.67 -18.29
N ALA A 77 11.47 3.66 -18.56
CA ALA A 77 12.41 2.81 -17.83
C ALA A 77 12.42 3.18 -16.35
N SER A 78 12.27 2.17 -15.49
CA SER A 78 12.18 2.34 -14.05
C SER A 78 12.97 1.25 -13.34
N SER A 79 13.73 1.62 -12.31
CA SER A 79 14.42 0.69 -11.41
C SER A 79 13.45 -0.12 -10.54
N LEU A 80 12.16 0.22 -10.55
CA LEU A 80 11.13 -0.45 -9.78
C LEU A 80 10.38 -1.52 -10.58
N LEU A 81 10.53 -1.54 -11.91
CA LEU A 81 9.66 -2.30 -12.80
C LEU A 81 10.44 -3.33 -13.62
N GLY A 82 9.79 -4.47 -13.85
CA GLY A 82 10.21 -5.43 -14.87
C GLY A 82 9.82 -5.00 -16.29
N PRO A 83 10.21 -5.79 -17.31
CA PRO A 83 9.98 -5.47 -18.72
C PRO A 83 8.51 -5.22 -19.10
N GLU A 84 7.59 -5.88 -18.39
CA GLU A 84 6.14 -5.79 -18.66
C GLU A 84 5.46 -4.60 -17.93
N GLY A 85 6.25 -3.75 -17.25
CA GLY A 85 5.76 -2.57 -16.53
C GLY A 85 5.02 -2.89 -15.23
N PHE A 86 5.26 -4.07 -14.66
CA PHE A 86 4.85 -4.44 -13.30
C PHE A 86 6.03 -4.24 -12.34
N PHE A 87 5.75 -4.04 -11.05
CA PHE A 87 6.80 -4.06 -10.04
C PHE A 87 7.63 -5.34 -10.09
N LEU A 88 8.89 -5.25 -9.69
CA LEU A 88 9.86 -6.36 -9.70
C LEU A 88 9.49 -7.57 -8.82
N GLY A 89 8.37 -7.54 -8.11
CA GLY A 89 8.09 -8.54 -7.08
C GLY A 89 8.87 -8.27 -5.80
N LYS A 90 8.46 -8.95 -4.71
CA LYS A 90 9.18 -8.89 -3.42
C LYS A 90 10.67 -9.22 -3.56
N MET A 91 10.97 -10.29 -4.29
CA MET A 91 12.34 -10.79 -4.43
C MET A 91 13.17 -9.92 -5.37
N GLY A 92 12.63 -9.55 -6.54
CA GLY A 92 13.35 -8.68 -7.46
C GLY A 92 13.61 -7.29 -6.89
N PHE A 93 12.65 -6.71 -6.14
CA PHE A 93 12.89 -5.44 -5.45
C PHE A 93 13.99 -5.59 -4.38
N ARG A 94 14.00 -6.68 -3.61
CA ARG A 94 15.05 -6.96 -2.62
C ARG A 94 16.43 -7.10 -3.27
N GLU A 95 16.52 -7.80 -4.39
CA GLU A 95 17.77 -7.97 -5.15
C GLU A 95 18.26 -6.61 -5.67
N ALA A 96 17.38 -5.80 -6.26
CA ALA A 96 17.71 -4.46 -6.74
C ALA A 96 18.18 -3.53 -5.59
N VAL A 97 17.57 -3.61 -4.40
CA VAL A 97 18.04 -2.86 -3.22
C VAL A 97 19.43 -3.33 -2.81
N ALA A 98 19.66 -4.64 -2.73
CA ALA A 98 20.96 -5.20 -2.35
C ALA A 98 22.07 -4.85 -3.35
N ALA A 99 21.73 -4.73 -4.63
CA ALA A 99 22.63 -4.32 -5.71
C ALA A 99 22.84 -2.80 -5.80
N GLY A 100 22.08 -1.99 -5.04
CA GLY A 100 22.12 -0.52 -5.13
C GLY A 100 21.51 0.04 -6.42
N GLU A 101 20.64 -0.73 -7.08
CA GLU A 101 20.03 -0.38 -8.38
C GLU A 101 18.74 0.43 -8.23
N VAL A 102 18.16 0.47 -7.03
CA VAL A 102 16.92 1.23 -6.74
C VAL A 102 17.19 2.73 -6.71
N VAL A 103 16.54 3.46 -7.62
CA VAL A 103 16.64 4.91 -7.72
C VAL A 103 15.67 5.55 -6.72
N LEU A 104 16.18 6.10 -5.62
CA LEU A 104 15.38 6.70 -4.54
C LEU A 104 14.36 7.76 -5.00
N PRO A 105 14.66 8.67 -5.95
CA PRO A 105 13.66 9.58 -6.50
C PRO A 105 12.46 8.88 -7.13
N GLN A 106 12.62 7.70 -7.74
CA GLN A 106 11.51 6.93 -8.31
C GLN A 106 10.63 6.32 -7.22
N VAL A 107 11.25 5.82 -6.14
CA VAL A 107 10.51 5.34 -4.95
C VAL A 107 9.68 6.47 -4.36
N ARG A 108 10.28 7.65 -4.15
CA ARG A 108 9.57 8.83 -3.64
C ARG A 108 8.39 9.21 -4.54
N GLY A 109 8.63 9.32 -5.85
CA GLY A 109 7.59 9.70 -6.81
C GLY A 109 6.43 8.70 -6.86
N GLU A 110 6.71 7.41 -6.68
CA GLU A 110 5.66 6.38 -6.59
C GLU A 110 4.85 6.52 -5.29
N LEU A 111 5.49 6.70 -4.15
CA LEU A 111 4.81 6.85 -2.86
C LEU A 111 3.97 8.14 -2.81
N GLU A 112 4.47 9.24 -3.36
CA GLU A 112 3.72 10.49 -3.50
C GLU A 112 2.49 10.32 -4.40
N ALA A 113 2.62 9.55 -5.50
CA ALA A 113 1.50 9.23 -6.38
C ALA A 113 0.47 8.33 -5.69
N GLN A 114 0.91 7.33 -4.93
CA GLN A 114 0.00 6.47 -4.14
C GLN A 114 -0.75 7.26 -3.07
N LEU A 115 -0.07 8.17 -2.36
CA LEU A 115 -0.71 9.07 -1.40
C LEU A 115 -1.72 10.01 -2.08
N SER A 116 -1.38 10.54 -3.24
CA SER A 116 -2.31 11.38 -4.04
C SER A 116 -3.54 10.58 -4.47
N ARG A 117 -3.32 9.35 -4.97
CA ARG A 117 -4.42 8.45 -5.35
C ARG A 117 -5.30 8.06 -4.17
N PHE A 118 -4.72 7.84 -2.99
CA PHE A 118 -5.47 7.61 -1.77
C PHE A 118 -6.43 8.78 -1.48
N ARG A 119 -5.92 10.02 -1.55
CA ARG A 119 -6.71 11.23 -1.31
C ARG A 119 -7.82 11.40 -2.34
N GLU A 120 -7.56 11.11 -3.61
CA GLU A 120 -8.59 11.11 -4.66
C GLU A 120 -9.71 10.11 -4.35
N LEU A 121 -9.35 8.89 -3.94
CA LEU A 121 -10.30 7.83 -3.65
C LEU A 121 -11.11 8.10 -2.37
N LEU A 122 -10.49 8.59 -1.30
CA LEU A 122 -11.12 8.67 0.02
C LEU A 122 -11.55 10.09 0.41
N GLY A 123 -11.08 11.12 -0.29
CA GLY A 123 -11.34 12.53 0.02
C GLY A 123 -10.68 13.03 1.32
N ARG A 124 -9.70 12.30 1.86
CA ARG A 124 -8.99 12.60 3.11
C ARG A 124 -7.60 11.99 3.13
N ASP A 125 -6.76 12.41 4.09
CA ASP A 125 -5.49 11.76 4.39
C ASP A 125 -5.68 10.38 5.03
N PRO A 126 -4.71 9.45 4.85
CA PRO A 126 -4.76 8.14 5.49
C PRO A 126 -4.57 8.26 7.01
N THR A 127 -5.21 7.37 7.75
CA THR A 127 -5.09 7.34 9.23
C THR A 127 -3.74 6.83 9.71
N HIS A 128 -3.04 6.06 8.86
CA HIS A 128 -1.70 5.50 9.07
C HIS A 128 -1.12 5.10 7.71
N VAL A 129 0.18 4.80 7.67
CA VAL A 129 0.87 4.25 6.51
C VAL A 129 1.65 3.04 6.97
N ASP A 130 1.46 1.92 6.29
CA ASP A 130 2.27 0.70 6.39
C ASP A 130 2.69 0.29 4.97
N GLY A 131 3.17 -0.93 4.76
CA GLY A 131 3.60 -1.31 3.41
C GLY A 131 3.52 -2.80 3.09
N HIS A 132 3.12 -3.05 1.85
CA HIS A 132 2.90 -4.36 1.28
C HIS A 132 4.16 -5.21 1.34
N GLN A 133 4.00 -6.46 1.79
CA GLN A 133 5.07 -7.46 1.87
C GLN A 133 6.32 -7.04 2.65
N HIS A 134 6.22 -5.97 3.45
CA HIS A 134 7.31 -5.39 4.25
C HIS A 134 8.57 -5.03 3.45
N VAL A 135 8.45 -4.73 2.14
CA VAL A 135 9.63 -4.37 1.33
C VAL A 135 10.25 -3.02 1.74
N HIS A 136 9.50 -2.21 2.48
CA HIS A 136 9.93 -0.92 3.00
C HIS A 136 10.93 -1.01 4.17
N VAL A 137 11.02 -2.14 4.89
CA VAL A 137 11.95 -2.32 6.03
C VAL A 137 13.22 -3.12 5.68
N LEU A 138 13.51 -3.32 4.40
CA LEU A 138 14.72 -4.04 3.99
C LEU A 138 15.99 -3.28 4.45
N PRO A 139 17.00 -3.96 5.01
CA PRO A 139 18.27 -3.34 5.37
C PRO A 139 18.93 -2.67 4.16
N GLY A 140 19.36 -1.42 4.30
CA GLY A 140 19.88 -0.61 3.18
C GLY A 140 18.80 -0.10 2.22
N GLY A 141 17.52 -0.35 2.52
CA GLY A 141 16.39 0.11 1.72
C GLY A 141 16.13 1.62 1.83
N PRO A 142 15.32 2.18 0.92
CA PRO A 142 15.04 3.61 0.80
C PRO A 142 14.58 4.32 2.09
N MET A 143 13.92 3.57 2.98
CA MET A 143 13.35 4.10 4.22
C MET A 143 14.24 3.83 5.45
N SER A 144 15.35 3.09 5.32
CA SER A 144 16.27 2.83 6.43
C SER A 144 17.04 4.07 6.89
N SER A 145 17.07 5.14 6.08
CA SER A 145 17.66 6.43 6.42
C SER A 145 16.69 7.45 7.05
N TRP A 146 15.44 7.05 7.33
CA TRP A 146 14.39 7.92 7.89
C TRP A 146 14.00 7.54 9.34
N ALA A 147 14.71 6.58 9.93
CA ALA A 147 14.57 6.16 11.32
C ALA A 147 15.62 6.84 12.21
#